data_AF-A0A6D0IIX8-F1
#
_entry.id   AF-A0A6D0IIX8-F1
#
_cell.length_a   1.000
_cell.length_b   1.000
_cell.length_c   1.000
_cell.angle_alpha   90.00
_cell.angle_beta   90.00
_cell.angle_gamma   90.00
#
_symmetry.space_group_name_H-M   'P 1'
#
loop_
_entity.id
_entity.type
_entity.pdbx_description
1 polymer ?
#
loop_
_entity_poly.entity_id
_entity_poly.type
_entity_poly.pdbx_seq_one_letter_code
_entity_poly.pdbx_strand_id
1 'polypeptide(L)'
;SLSGIPFNGPIGAARVGYINDQYVLNPTQDELKESKLDLVVAGTEAAVLMVESEAELLSEDQMLGAVVFGHEQQQVVIQNINELVKEAGKPRWDWQPEPVNEALNVRVAALAEARLSDAYRITDKQERYAQVDVIKSETIATLLAEDETLDENELGEILHAIEKNVVRSRVLAGEPRIDGREKDMIRGLDVRTGVLPRTHGSALFTRGETQALVTATLGTARDAQVLDELMGERTDTFLFHYNFPPYSVGETGMVGSPKRREIGH
;
A
#
# COMPACT_ATOMS: atom_id res chain seq x y z
N SER A 1 24.35 4.49 -7.35
CA SER A 1 23.37 5.55 -7.69
C SER A 1 24.14 6.81 -8.02
N LEU A 2 23.64 7.68 -8.89
CA LEU A 2 24.30 8.96 -9.21
C LEU A 2 24.41 9.90 -7.99
N SER A 3 23.47 9.81 -7.05
CA SER A 3 23.45 10.63 -5.83
C SER A 3 24.42 10.16 -4.75
N GLY A 4 24.79 8.86 -4.74
CA GLY A 4 25.54 8.24 -3.65
C GLY A 4 24.69 7.79 -2.45
N ILE A 5 23.44 8.26 -2.34
CA ILE A 5 22.52 7.94 -1.23
C ILE A 5 22.27 6.41 -1.18
N PRO A 6 22.15 5.80 0.03
CA PRO A 6 21.76 4.40 0.19
C PRO A 6 20.42 4.12 -0.50
N PHE A 7 20.49 3.36 -1.60
CA PHE A 7 19.35 3.05 -2.45
C PHE A 7 19.63 1.76 -3.20
N ASN A 8 18.73 0.79 -3.05
CA ASN A 8 18.81 -0.57 -3.57
C ASN A 8 18.12 -0.72 -4.93
N GLY A 9 18.16 0.32 -5.76
CA GLY A 9 17.79 0.23 -7.17
C GLY A 9 19.01 0.01 -8.08
N PRO A 10 18.97 0.45 -9.36
CA PRO A 10 17.91 1.26 -9.96
C PRO A 10 16.64 0.47 -10.24
N ILE A 11 15.56 1.20 -10.55
CA ILE A 11 14.31 0.61 -11.03
C ILE A 11 14.13 0.95 -12.52
N GLY A 12 13.52 0.03 -13.24
CA GLY A 12 12.94 0.30 -14.55
C GLY A 12 11.48 0.72 -14.42
N ALA A 13 10.93 1.25 -15.51
CA ALA A 13 9.51 1.47 -15.67
C ALA A 13 9.11 1.17 -17.12
N ALA A 14 7.98 0.52 -17.30
CA ALA A 14 7.38 0.27 -18.61
C ALA A 14 5.87 0.45 -18.53
N ARG A 15 5.29 1.08 -19.55
CA ARG A 15 3.85 0.98 -19.81
C ARG A 15 3.61 -0.17 -20.78
N VAL A 16 2.58 -0.97 -20.54
CA VAL A 16 2.17 -2.10 -21.38
C VAL A 16 0.74 -1.88 -21.85
N GLY A 17 0.57 -1.82 -23.17
CA GLY A 17 -0.73 -1.87 -23.83
C GLY A 17 -1.08 -3.29 -24.29
N TYR A 18 -2.33 -3.50 -24.67
CA TYR A 18 -2.83 -4.76 -25.22
C TYR A 18 -3.70 -4.48 -26.44
N ILE A 19 -3.12 -4.64 -27.63
CA ILE A 19 -3.71 -4.29 -28.93
C ILE A 19 -3.65 -5.52 -29.85
N ASN A 20 -4.75 -5.88 -30.50
CA ASN A 20 -4.84 -7.07 -31.37
C ASN A 20 -4.31 -8.35 -30.70
N ASP A 21 -4.65 -8.54 -29.43
CA ASP A 21 -4.21 -9.67 -28.59
C ASP A 21 -2.69 -9.77 -28.41
N GLN A 22 -1.96 -8.66 -28.52
CA GLN A 22 -0.52 -8.58 -28.32
C GLN A 22 -0.15 -7.48 -27.31
N TYR A 23 0.91 -7.75 -26.55
CA TYR A 23 1.51 -6.74 -25.66
C TYR A 23 2.30 -5.71 -26.48
N VAL A 24 2.08 -4.44 -26.18
CA VAL A 24 2.78 -3.31 -26.82
C VAL A 24 3.55 -2.55 -25.74
N LEU A 25 4.86 -2.37 -25.94
CA LEU A 25 5.72 -1.63 -25.02
C LEU A 25 5.59 -0.13 -25.25
N ASN A 26 5.32 0.61 -24.18
CA ASN A 26 5.22 2.08 -24.15
C ASN A 26 4.35 2.63 -25.28
N PRO A 27 3.08 2.18 -25.40
CA PRO A 27 2.17 2.66 -26.43
C PRO A 27 2.02 4.17 -26.36
N THR A 28 1.91 4.80 -27.53
CA THR A 28 1.61 6.21 -27.68
C THR A 28 0.19 6.53 -27.21
N GLN A 29 -0.11 7.82 -27.03
CA GLN A 29 -1.47 8.26 -26.64
C GLN A 29 -2.54 7.86 -27.67
N ASP A 30 -2.17 7.76 -28.95
CA ASP A 30 -3.10 7.33 -30.00
C ASP A 30 -3.27 5.81 -30.02
N GLU A 31 -2.21 5.04 -29.78
CA GLU A 31 -2.30 3.57 -29.65
C GLU A 31 -3.09 3.16 -28.41
N LEU A 32 -3.00 3.91 -27.31
CA LEU A 32 -3.76 3.64 -26.08
C LEU A 32 -5.28 3.69 -26.30
N LYS A 33 -5.77 4.50 -27.25
CA LYS A 33 -7.21 4.57 -27.58
C LYS A 33 -7.76 3.26 -28.15
N GLU A 34 -6.89 2.45 -28.76
CA GLU A 34 -7.22 1.14 -29.32
C GLU A 34 -6.78 -0.01 -28.40
N SER A 35 -6.21 0.31 -27.23
CA SER A 35 -5.69 -0.66 -26.26
C SER A 35 -6.76 -1.05 -25.25
N LYS A 36 -6.81 -2.35 -24.92
CA LYS A 36 -7.66 -2.88 -23.84
C LYS A 36 -6.99 -2.89 -22.47
N LEU A 37 -5.77 -2.37 -22.40
CA LEU A 37 -4.94 -2.33 -21.20
C LEU A 37 -4.13 -1.02 -21.18
N ASP A 38 -4.13 -0.34 -20.05
CA ASP A 38 -3.11 0.65 -19.69
C ASP A 38 -2.52 0.22 -18.36
N LEU A 39 -1.33 -0.40 -18.41
CA LEU A 39 -0.64 -0.92 -17.24
C LEU A 39 0.74 -0.29 -17.15
N VAL A 40 1.09 0.25 -15.98
CA VAL A 40 2.45 0.68 -15.66
C VAL A 40 3.04 -0.27 -14.64
N VAL A 41 4.19 -0.85 -14.97
CA VAL A 41 4.98 -1.70 -14.08
C VAL A 41 6.32 -1.05 -13.79
N ALA A 42 6.76 -1.17 -12.54
CA ALA A 42 8.08 -0.75 -12.09
C ALA A 42 8.71 -1.83 -11.20
N GLY A 43 10.03 -1.98 -11.31
CA GLY A 43 10.75 -3.04 -10.62
C GLY A 43 12.27 -2.90 -10.70
N THR A 44 12.96 -3.68 -9.88
CA THR A 44 14.42 -3.85 -9.95
C THR A 44 14.78 -4.94 -10.96
N GLU A 45 16.08 -5.17 -11.15
CA GLU A 45 16.56 -6.29 -11.97
C GLU A 45 15.99 -7.65 -11.51
N ALA A 46 15.83 -7.83 -10.19
CA ALA A 46 15.46 -9.11 -9.59
C ALA A 46 13.95 -9.30 -9.41
N ALA A 47 13.20 -8.22 -9.21
CA ALA A 47 11.79 -8.33 -8.82
C ALA A 47 10.95 -7.11 -9.22
N VAL A 48 9.67 -7.37 -9.53
CA VAL A 48 8.61 -6.37 -9.65
C VAL A 48 8.34 -5.75 -8.28
N LEU A 49 8.15 -4.43 -8.23
CA LEU A 49 7.87 -3.68 -7.00
C LEU A 49 6.48 -3.03 -7.00
N MET A 50 6.00 -2.56 -8.15
CA MET A 50 4.73 -1.83 -8.26
C MET A 50 4.08 -2.11 -9.61
N VAL A 51 2.75 -2.25 -9.60
CA VAL A 51 1.89 -2.33 -10.78
C VAL A 51 0.67 -1.46 -10.53
N GLU A 52 0.34 -0.59 -11.49
CA GLU A 52 -0.89 0.20 -11.54
C GLU A 52 -1.53 -0.02 -12.92
N SER A 53 -2.83 -0.32 -12.99
CA SER A 53 -3.44 -0.71 -14.26
C SER A 53 -4.94 -0.50 -14.35
N GLU A 54 -5.41 -0.13 -15.54
CA GLU A 54 -6.80 -0.18 -15.98
C GLU A 54 -6.94 -1.16 -17.17
N ALA A 55 -7.98 -2.00 -17.17
CA ALA A 55 -8.17 -3.03 -18.20
C ALA A 55 -9.64 -3.27 -18.54
N GLU A 56 -9.90 -3.55 -19.81
CA GLU A 56 -11.23 -3.95 -20.31
C GLU A 56 -11.47 -5.45 -20.13
N LEU A 57 -11.70 -5.89 -18.88
CA LEU A 57 -12.13 -7.25 -18.53
C LEU A 57 -11.21 -8.37 -19.09
N LEU A 58 -9.89 -8.18 -19.00
CA LEU A 58 -8.90 -9.20 -19.37
C LEU A 58 -8.84 -10.34 -18.34
N SER A 59 -8.40 -11.51 -18.79
CA SER A 59 -8.17 -12.67 -17.92
C SER A 59 -6.93 -12.51 -17.04
N GLU A 60 -6.86 -13.26 -15.94
CA GLU A 60 -5.71 -13.27 -15.04
C GLU A 60 -4.40 -13.63 -15.74
N ASP A 61 -4.43 -14.59 -16.67
CA ASP A 61 -3.25 -14.99 -17.46
C ASP A 61 -2.74 -13.85 -18.34
N GLN A 62 -3.65 -13.10 -18.97
CA GLN A 62 -3.30 -11.93 -19.79
C GLN A 62 -2.70 -10.81 -18.94
N MET A 63 -3.27 -10.55 -17.76
CA MET A 63 -2.77 -9.53 -16.83
C MET A 63 -1.39 -9.90 -16.28
N LEU A 64 -1.20 -11.16 -15.85
CA LEU A 64 0.09 -11.63 -15.37
C LEU A 64 1.15 -11.57 -16.47
N GLY A 65 0.80 -11.99 -17.70
CA GLY A 65 1.69 -11.89 -18.85
C GLY A 65 2.11 -10.46 -19.16
N ALA A 66 1.22 -9.48 -19.00
CA ALA A 66 1.56 -8.06 -19.19
C ALA A 66 2.60 -7.57 -18.16
N VAL A 67 2.44 -7.96 -16.89
CA VAL A 67 3.40 -7.62 -15.82
C VAL A 67 4.77 -8.21 -16.12
N VAL A 68 4.83 -9.49 -16.51
CA VAL A 68 6.09 -10.16 -16.87
C VAL A 68 6.73 -9.48 -18.08
N PHE A 69 5.96 -9.24 -19.14
CA PHE A 69 6.43 -8.58 -20.35
C PHE A 69 7.04 -7.20 -20.05
N GLY A 70 6.32 -6.35 -19.31
CA GLY A 70 6.83 -5.02 -18.97
C GLY A 70 8.08 -5.07 -18.08
N HIS A 71 8.12 -6.01 -17.12
CA HIS A 71 9.30 -6.23 -16.26
C HIS A 71 10.53 -6.70 -17.05
N GLU A 72 10.37 -7.58 -18.03
CA GLU A 72 11.44 -8.00 -18.93
C GLU A 72 11.93 -6.85 -19.83
N GLN A 73 11.01 -6.08 -20.42
CA GLN A 73 11.36 -5.00 -21.33
C GLN A 73 12.08 -3.83 -20.64
N GLN A 74 11.73 -3.50 -19.40
CA GLN A 74 12.38 -2.40 -18.67
C GLN A 74 13.83 -2.71 -18.24
N GLN A 75 14.30 -3.97 -18.35
CA GLN A 75 15.65 -4.36 -17.94
C GLN A 75 16.74 -3.58 -18.70
N VAL A 76 16.48 -3.20 -19.97
CA VAL A 76 17.42 -2.38 -20.74
C VAL A 76 17.64 -1.00 -20.10
N VAL A 77 16.61 -0.42 -19.47
CA VAL A 77 16.72 0.86 -18.76
C VAL A 77 17.59 0.70 -17.52
N ILE A 78 17.36 -0.36 -16.74
CA ILE A 78 18.14 -0.68 -15.52
C ILE A 78 19.61 -0.87 -15.87
N GLN A 79 19.92 -1.63 -16.93
CA GLN A 79 21.28 -1.87 -17.40
C GLN A 79 21.99 -0.56 -17.77
N ASN A 80 21.33 0.30 -18.56
CA ASN A 80 21.91 1.59 -18.96
C ASN A 80 22.11 2.54 -17.77
N ILE A 81 21.18 2.59 -16.81
CA ILE A 81 21.37 3.37 -15.57
C ILE A 81 22.58 2.85 -14.78
N ASN A 82 22.76 1.54 -14.70
CA ASN A 82 23.92 0.94 -14.03
C ASN A 82 25.24 1.32 -14.69
N GLU A 83 25.33 1.28 -16.03
CA GLU A 83 26.53 1.73 -16.75
C GLU A 83 26.80 3.23 -16.54
N LEU A 84 25.78 4.08 -16.59
CA LEU A 84 25.92 5.50 -16.30
C LEU A 84 26.39 5.77 -14.86
N VAL A 85 25.94 4.97 -13.89
CA VAL A 85 26.42 5.05 -12.50
C VAL A 85 27.88 4.62 -12.39
N LYS A 86 28.36 3.67 -13.19
CA LYS A 86 29.79 3.29 -13.21
C LYS A 86 30.66 4.42 -13.75
N GLU A 87 30.19 5.15 -14.76
CA GLU A 87 30.93 6.24 -15.40
C GLU A 87 30.91 7.55 -14.58
N ALA A 88 29.72 7.94 -14.10
CA ALA A 88 29.48 9.28 -13.52
C ALA A 88 28.90 9.24 -12.10
N GLY A 89 28.94 8.09 -11.42
CA GLY A 89 28.43 7.93 -10.07
C GLY A 89 29.25 8.69 -9.02
N LYS A 90 28.57 9.44 -8.16
CA LYS A 90 29.19 9.96 -6.93
C LYS A 90 29.53 8.81 -5.97
N PRO A 91 30.53 8.98 -5.09
CA PRO A 91 30.82 8.01 -4.04
C PRO A 91 29.56 7.67 -3.23
N ARG A 92 29.40 6.38 -2.90
CA ARG A 92 28.34 5.95 -1.98
C ARG A 92 28.57 6.56 -0.61
N TRP A 93 27.48 6.88 0.08
CA TRP A 93 27.54 7.32 1.46
C TRP A 93 28.09 6.20 2.34
N ASP A 94 28.97 6.55 3.27
CA ASP A 94 29.38 5.67 4.36
C ASP A 94 28.29 5.70 5.44
N TRP A 95 27.19 5.00 5.15
CA TRP A 95 26.06 4.84 6.05
C TRP A 95 25.98 3.38 6.46
N GLN A 96 25.71 3.16 7.74
CA GLN A 96 25.48 1.85 8.32
C GLN A 96 24.16 1.86 9.08
N PRO A 97 23.39 0.76 9.05
CA PRO A 97 22.26 0.61 9.95
C PRO A 97 22.75 0.58 11.39
N GLU A 98 21.84 0.89 12.31
CA GLU A 98 22.15 0.78 13.74
C GLU A 98 22.53 -0.67 14.09
N PRO A 99 23.57 -0.87 14.92
CA PRO A 99 23.98 -2.20 15.33
C PRO A 99 22.86 -2.82 16.17
N VAL A 100 22.53 -4.08 15.85
CA VAL A 100 21.47 -4.79 16.58
C VAL A 100 21.88 -5.00 18.03
N ASN A 101 21.11 -4.44 18.97
CA ASN A 101 21.30 -4.62 20.39
C ASN A 101 20.60 -5.91 20.87
N GLU A 102 21.27 -7.06 20.71
CA GLU A 102 20.69 -8.36 21.08
C GLU A 102 20.26 -8.44 22.56
N ALA A 103 21.03 -7.81 23.46
CA ALA A 103 20.71 -7.79 24.88
C ALA A 103 19.40 -7.03 25.15
N LEU A 104 19.20 -5.88 24.49
CA LEU A 104 17.96 -5.12 24.60
C LEU A 104 16.78 -5.86 23.97
N ASN A 105 16.97 -6.49 22.79
CA ASN A 105 15.94 -7.31 22.15
C ASN A 105 15.44 -8.42 23.06
N VAL A 106 16.34 -9.14 23.73
CA VAL A 106 15.98 -10.22 24.67
C VAL A 106 15.19 -9.67 25.87
N ARG A 107 15.59 -8.50 26.40
CA ARG A 107 14.88 -7.85 27.51
C ARG A 107 13.47 -7.42 27.11
N VAL A 108 13.30 -6.77 25.97
CA VAL A 108 11.98 -6.35 25.47
C VAL A 108 11.10 -7.57 25.19
N ALA A 109 11.65 -8.61 24.53
CA ALA A 109 10.92 -9.84 24.23
C ALA A 109 10.43 -10.55 25.49
N ALA A 110 11.25 -10.62 26.55
CA ALA A 110 10.88 -11.23 27.83
C ALA A 110 9.65 -10.57 28.48
N LEU A 111 9.44 -9.27 28.26
CA LEU A 111 8.31 -8.51 28.81
C LEU A 111 7.09 -8.49 27.88
N ALA A 112 7.30 -8.42 26.56
CA ALA A 112 6.25 -8.10 25.60
C ALA A 112 5.81 -9.28 24.73
N GLU A 113 6.68 -10.24 24.39
CA GLU A 113 6.40 -11.22 23.33
C GLU A 113 5.17 -12.07 23.63
N ALA A 114 5.10 -12.67 24.82
CA ALA A 114 3.95 -13.48 25.24
C ALA A 114 2.66 -12.65 25.26
N ARG A 115 2.74 -11.41 25.79
CA ARG A 115 1.59 -10.49 25.89
C ARG A 115 1.08 -10.08 24.52
N LEU A 116 1.98 -9.75 23.58
CA LEU A 116 1.64 -9.41 22.20
C LEU A 116 1.07 -10.63 21.45
N SER A 117 1.63 -11.82 21.69
CA SER A 117 1.10 -13.09 21.17
C SER A 117 -0.37 -13.29 21.53
N ASP A 118 -0.74 -13.06 22.79
CA ASP A 118 -2.12 -13.16 23.23
C ASP A 118 -2.99 -11.97 22.75
N ALA A 119 -2.45 -10.76 22.73
CA ALA A 119 -3.17 -9.58 22.24
C ALA A 119 -3.59 -9.73 20.77
N TYR A 120 -2.75 -10.33 19.91
CA TYR A 120 -3.10 -10.62 18.51
C TYR A 120 -4.10 -11.78 18.33
N ARG A 121 -4.59 -12.41 19.41
CA ARG A 121 -5.76 -13.30 19.36
C ARG A 121 -7.08 -12.58 19.60
N ILE A 122 -7.03 -11.31 20.05
CA ILE A 122 -8.21 -10.46 20.17
C ILE A 122 -8.70 -10.11 18.76
N THR A 123 -9.90 -10.57 18.42
CA THR A 123 -10.45 -10.43 17.06
C THR A 123 -10.95 -9.01 16.80
N ASP A 124 -11.60 -8.38 17.79
CA ASP A 124 -12.10 -7.01 17.68
C ASP A 124 -10.94 -6.01 17.52
N LYS A 125 -11.04 -5.11 16.55
CA LYS A 125 -9.96 -4.16 16.25
C LYS A 125 -9.71 -3.15 17.35
N GLN A 126 -10.77 -2.61 17.96
CA GLN A 126 -10.62 -1.56 18.97
C GLN A 126 -10.05 -2.13 20.27
N GLU A 127 -10.57 -3.28 20.70
CA GLU A 127 -10.07 -4.00 21.88
C GLU A 127 -8.61 -4.43 21.69
N ARG A 128 -8.26 -4.97 20.51
CA ARG A 128 -6.88 -5.34 20.19
C ARG A 128 -5.94 -4.15 20.24
N TYR A 129 -6.32 -3.03 19.63
CA TYR A 129 -5.46 -1.84 19.59
C TYR A 129 -5.24 -1.26 20.98
N ALA A 130 -6.30 -1.18 21.80
CA ALA A 130 -6.18 -0.76 23.19
C ALA A 130 -5.25 -1.69 23.99
N GLN A 131 -5.38 -3.01 23.84
CA GLN A 131 -4.52 -3.96 24.54
C GLN A 131 -3.05 -3.86 24.09
N VAL A 132 -2.79 -3.71 22.79
CA VAL A 132 -1.44 -3.54 22.25
C VAL A 132 -0.81 -2.23 22.77
N ASP A 133 -1.57 -1.14 22.80
CA ASP A 133 -1.09 0.15 23.30
C ASP A 133 -0.72 0.11 24.78
N VAL A 134 -1.53 -0.57 25.60
CA VAL A 134 -1.23 -0.85 27.01
C VAL A 134 0.09 -1.63 27.15
N ILE A 135 0.27 -2.70 26.35
CA ILE A 135 1.50 -3.50 26.40
C ILE A 135 2.72 -2.67 26.03
N LYS A 136 2.64 -1.85 24.98
CA LYS A 136 3.73 -0.96 24.57
C LYS A 136 4.07 0.04 25.67
N SER A 137 3.06 0.76 26.17
CA SER A 137 3.21 1.79 27.18
C SER A 137 3.82 1.23 28.47
N GLU A 138 3.34 0.09 28.95
CA GLU A 138 3.87 -0.54 30.16
C GLU A 138 5.30 -1.08 29.96
N THR A 139 5.59 -1.67 28.80
CA THR A 139 6.94 -2.22 28.51
C THR A 139 7.97 -1.09 28.46
N ILE A 140 7.66 -0.01 27.74
CA ILE A 140 8.51 1.18 27.65
C ILE A 140 8.69 1.81 29.03
N ALA A 141 7.60 2.05 29.77
CA ALA A 141 7.67 2.64 31.10
C ALA A 141 8.48 1.80 32.09
N THR A 142 8.38 0.46 32.03
CA THR A 142 9.16 -0.45 32.89
C THR A 142 10.64 -0.36 32.57
N LEU A 143 11.02 -0.39 31.29
CA LEU A 143 12.42 -0.34 30.88
C LEU A 143 13.06 1.03 31.17
N LEU A 144 12.32 2.13 30.95
CA LEU A 144 12.79 3.48 31.28
C LEU A 144 12.89 3.73 32.79
N ALA A 145 12.09 3.04 33.61
CA ALA A 145 12.22 3.10 35.06
C ALA A 145 13.46 2.34 35.57
N GLU A 146 13.93 1.32 34.84
CA GLU A 146 15.18 0.60 35.12
C GLU A 146 16.40 1.37 34.61
N ASP A 147 16.28 2.00 33.44
CA ASP A 147 17.33 2.76 32.79
C ASP A 147 16.74 3.91 31.95
N GLU A 148 16.81 5.13 32.48
CA GLU A 148 16.28 6.34 31.83
C GLU A 148 17.08 6.78 30.60
N THR A 149 18.23 6.14 30.32
CA THR A 149 19.09 6.48 29.17
C THR A 149 18.74 5.74 27.90
N LEU A 150 17.81 4.77 27.96
CA LEU A 150 17.32 4.03 26.80
C LEU A 150 16.52 4.96 25.86
N ASP A 151 16.66 4.76 24.55
CA ASP A 151 15.89 5.50 23.56
C ASP A 151 14.49 4.89 23.38
N GLU A 152 13.46 5.70 23.58
CA GLU A 152 12.08 5.30 23.43
C GLU A 152 11.75 4.89 21.97
N ASN A 153 12.40 5.52 20.99
CA ASN A 153 12.20 5.15 19.58
C ASN A 153 12.75 3.76 19.28
N GLU A 154 13.98 3.45 19.72
CA GLU A 154 14.57 2.10 19.60
C GLU A 154 13.66 1.03 20.23
N LEU A 155 13.13 1.29 21.44
CA LEU A 155 12.17 0.38 22.09
C LEU A 155 10.91 0.16 21.26
N GLY A 156 10.37 1.24 20.67
CA GLY A 156 9.21 1.19 19.78
C GLY A 156 9.45 0.35 18.52
N GLU A 157 10.63 0.46 17.92
CA GLU A 157 11.03 -0.34 16.75
C GLU A 157 11.16 -1.83 17.08
N ILE A 158 11.76 -2.16 18.23
CA ILE A 158 11.88 -3.55 18.70
C ILE A 158 10.50 -4.15 18.97
N LEU A 159 9.62 -3.41 19.65
CA LEU A 159 8.22 -3.83 19.87
C LEU A 159 7.51 -4.08 18.54
N HIS A 160 7.66 -3.18 17.56
CA HIS A 160 7.09 -3.37 16.23
C HIS A 160 7.65 -4.60 15.50
N ALA A 161 8.95 -4.89 15.65
CA ALA A 161 9.55 -6.09 15.10
C ALA A 161 8.96 -7.37 15.71
N ILE A 162 8.69 -7.38 17.02
CA ILE A 162 8.04 -8.50 17.72
C ILE A 162 6.61 -8.68 17.20
N GLU A 163 5.82 -7.61 17.10
CA GLU A 163 4.46 -7.64 16.52
C GLU A 163 4.47 -8.30 15.12
N LYS A 164 5.40 -7.84 14.28
CA LYS A 164 5.59 -8.36 12.93
C LYS A 164 5.94 -9.85 12.93
N ASN A 165 6.82 -10.30 13.83
CA ASN A 165 7.22 -11.70 13.92
C ASN A 165 6.07 -12.60 14.40
N VAL A 166 5.35 -12.18 15.45
CA VAL A 166 4.20 -12.91 16.01
C VAL A 166 3.13 -13.15 14.95
N VAL A 167 2.74 -12.11 14.21
CA VAL A 167 1.70 -12.24 13.18
C VAL A 167 2.18 -13.11 12.01
N ARG A 168 3.42 -12.92 11.54
CA ARG A 168 3.95 -13.64 10.38
C ARG A 168 4.15 -15.13 10.67
N SER A 169 4.73 -15.47 11.82
CA SER A 169 5.03 -16.86 12.18
C SER A 169 3.77 -17.72 12.26
N ARG A 170 2.69 -17.20 12.86
CA ARG A 170 1.39 -17.88 12.92
C ARG A 170 0.81 -18.18 11.55
N VAL A 171 0.77 -17.17 10.67
CA VAL A 171 0.25 -17.34 9.30
C VAL A 171 1.08 -18.36 8.52
N LEU A 172 2.41 -18.33 8.66
CA LEU A 172 3.31 -19.30 8.02
C LEU A 172 3.15 -20.72 8.58
N ALA A 173 2.85 -20.86 9.87
CA ALA A 173 2.59 -22.15 10.51
C ALA A 173 1.20 -22.73 10.18
N GLY A 174 0.34 -21.98 9.48
CA GLY A 174 -1.02 -22.40 9.17
C GLY A 174 -1.99 -22.26 10.34
N GLU A 175 -1.65 -21.44 11.34
CA GLU A 175 -2.60 -21.07 12.39
C GLU A 175 -3.65 -20.08 11.85
N PRO A 176 -4.85 -20.02 12.48
CA PRO A 176 -5.84 -19.00 12.16
C PRO A 176 -5.27 -17.58 12.27
N ARG A 177 -5.74 -16.70 11.38
CA ARG A 177 -5.33 -15.28 11.36
C ARG A 177 -5.83 -14.54 12.61
N ILE A 178 -5.42 -13.27 12.76
CA ILE A 178 -5.78 -12.39 13.89
C ILE A 178 -7.29 -12.36 14.17
N ASP A 179 -8.13 -12.42 13.12
CA ASP A 179 -9.59 -12.42 13.24
C ASP A 179 -10.22 -13.82 13.13
N GLY A 180 -9.42 -14.88 13.32
CA GLY A 180 -9.85 -16.28 13.33
C GLY A 180 -10.09 -16.91 11.95
N ARG A 181 -9.84 -16.17 10.86
CA ARG A 181 -10.07 -16.68 9.50
C ARG A 181 -8.94 -17.58 9.01
N GLU A 182 -9.30 -18.52 8.15
CA GLU A 182 -8.37 -19.23 7.28
C GLU A 182 -7.80 -18.31 6.18
N LYS A 183 -6.79 -18.81 5.46
CA LYS A 183 -6.06 -18.03 4.43
C LYS A 183 -6.93 -17.53 3.27
N ASP A 184 -7.99 -18.26 2.93
CA ASP A 184 -8.89 -18.03 1.78
C ASP A 184 -10.29 -17.51 2.18
N MET A 185 -10.58 -17.39 3.47
CA MET A 185 -11.88 -16.89 3.94
C MET A 185 -12.00 -15.36 3.82
N ILE A 186 -13.13 -14.92 3.26
CA ILE A 186 -13.53 -13.51 3.19
C ILE A 186 -14.39 -13.13 4.40
N ARG A 187 -14.31 -11.87 4.84
CA ARG A 187 -15.13 -11.31 5.94
C ARG A 187 -16.59 -11.21 5.52
N GLY A 188 -17.50 -11.18 6.50
CA GLY A 188 -18.94 -11.02 6.26
C GLY A 188 -19.28 -9.76 5.44
N LEU A 189 -20.34 -9.87 4.63
CA LEU A 189 -20.79 -8.83 3.70
C LEU A 189 -22.20 -8.36 4.10
N ASP A 190 -22.41 -7.05 4.13
CA ASP A 190 -23.73 -6.40 4.16
C ASP A 190 -23.79 -5.40 3.01
N VAL A 191 -24.78 -5.58 2.13
CA VAL A 191 -24.95 -4.80 0.90
C VAL A 191 -26.34 -4.18 0.91
N ARG A 192 -26.39 -2.84 0.86
CA ARG A 192 -27.65 -2.08 0.86
C ARG A 192 -27.64 -1.04 -0.26
N THR A 193 -28.80 -0.82 -0.85
CA THR A 193 -29.03 0.18 -1.90
C THR A 193 -30.21 1.07 -1.54
N GLY A 194 -30.24 2.30 -2.07
CA GLY A 194 -31.33 3.26 -1.79
C GLY A 194 -31.36 3.74 -0.34
N VAL A 195 -30.19 3.82 0.30
CA VAL A 195 -30.05 4.19 1.72
C VAL A 195 -30.26 5.69 1.99
N LEU A 196 -30.06 6.54 0.99
CA LEU A 196 -30.28 7.99 1.07
C LEU A 196 -31.47 8.42 0.18
N PRO A 197 -32.42 9.22 0.70
CA PRO A 197 -33.70 9.49 0.04
C PRO A 197 -33.66 10.55 -1.07
N ARG A 198 -32.60 11.36 -1.16
CA ARG A 198 -32.54 12.54 -2.07
C ARG A 198 -31.37 12.52 -3.05
N THR A 199 -30.57 11.45 -3.04
CA THR A 199 -29.51 11.21 -4.04
C THR A 199 -30.10 10.52 -5.27
N HIS A 200 -29.50 10.68 -6.45
CA HIS A 200 -29.93 9.91 -7.63
C HIS A 200 -29.70 8.40 -7.42
N GLY A 201 -28.56 8.03 -6.83
CA GLY A 201 -28.28 6.67 -6.37
C GLY A 201 -27.47 6.67 -5.08
N SER A 202 -27.69 5.67 -4.23
CA SER A 202 -26.91 5.47 -3.01
C SER A 202 -26.75 3.99 -2.68
N ALA A 203 -25.59 3.63 -2.14
CA ALA A 203 -25.27 2.30 -1.66
C ALA A 203 -24.47 2.38 -0.36
N LEU A 204 -24.72 1.45 0.55
CA LEU A 204 -23.91 1.21 1.74
C LEU A 204 -23.34 -0.21 1.64
N PHE A 205 -22.03 -0.30 1.47
CA PHE A 205 -21.32 -1.57 1.38
C PHE A 205 -20.45 -1.76 2.62
N THR A 206 -20.63 -2.87 3.32
CA THR A 206 -19.83 -3.23 4.49
C THR A 206 -19.19 -4.60 4.29
N ARG A 207 -17.88 -4.69 4.50
CA ARG A 207 -17.10 -5.93 4.48
C ARG A 207 -16.28 -6.04 5.75
N GLY A 208 -16.76 -6.82 6.73
CA GLY A 208 -16.23 -6.84 8.08
C GLY A 208 -16.26 -5.44 8.71
N GLU A 209 -15.12 -4.96 9.19
CA GLU A 209 -14.97 -3.65 9.82
C GLU A 209 -14.66 -2.51 8.82
N THR A 210 -14.83 -2.74 7.51
CA THR A 210 -14.64 -1.71 6.47
C THR A 210 -15.98 -1.38 5.84
N GLN A 211 -16.38 -0.11 5.86
CA GLN A 211 -17.64 0.36 5.32
C GLN A 211 -17.42 1.53 4.35
N ALA A 212 -18.17 1.55 3.25
CA ALA A 212 -18.21 2.63 2.28
C ALA A 212 -19.65 3.04 1.98
N LEU A 213 -19.95 4.34 2.15
CA LEU A 213 -21.18 4.97 1.69
C LEU A 213 -20.88 5.62 0.33
N VAL A 214 -21.47 5.09 -0.73
CA VAL A 214 -21.24 5.53 -2.11
C VAL A 214 -22.52 6.18 -2.64
N THR A 215 -22.39 7.32 -3.30
CA THR A 215 -23.51 8.01 -3.94
C THR A 215 -23.22 8.25 -5.41
N ALA A 216 -24.25 8.15 -6.24
CA ALA A 216 -24.20 8.47 -7.66
C ALA A 216 -25.05 9.71 -7.93
N THR A 217 -24.53 10.58 -8.80
CA THR A 217 -25.19 11.82 -9.23
C THR A 217 -25.13 11.91 -10.75
N LEU A 218 -26.28 12.12 -11.39
CA LEU A 218 -26.38 12.36 -12.82
C LEU A 218 -26.34 13.86 -13.10
N GLY A 219 -25.66 14.25 -14.18
CA GLY A 219 -25.52 15.62 -14.64
C GLY A 219 -25.64 15.73 -16.15
N THR A 220 -25.44 16.95 -16.65
CA THR A 220 -25.39 17.27 -18.07
C THR A 220 -23.94 17.47 -18.51
N ALA A 221 -23.71 17.67 -19.82
CA ALA A 221 -22.38 18.01 -20.34
C ALA A 221 -21.79 19.30 -19.74
N ARG A 222 -22.62 20.17 -19.15
CA ARG A 222 -22.18 21.38 -18.44
C ARG A 222 -21.49 21.07 -17.11
N ASP A 223 -21.78 19.91 -16.54
CA ASP A 223 -21.25 19.46 -15.24
C ASP A 223 -20.01 18.57 -15.43
N ALA A 224 -19.62 18.29 -16.68
CA ALA A 224 -18.41 17.57 -17.00
C ALA A 224 -17.16 18.38 -16.59
N GLN A 225 -16.14 17.69 -16.10
CA GLN A 225 -14.93 18.33 -15.62
C GLN A 225 -13.99 18.62 -16.79
N VAL A 226 -13.64 19.89 -16.98
CA VAL A 226 -12.60 20.28 -17.94
C VAL A 226 -11.24 20.19 -17.24
N LEU A 227 -10.36 19.37 -17.79
CA LEU A 227 -9.00 19.13 -17.32
C LEU A 227 -8.01 19.78 -18.28
N ASP A 228 -7.33 20.82 -17.80
CA ASP A 228 -6.25 21.50 -18.52
C ASP A 228 -4.92 20.78 -18.21
N GLU A 229 -4.65 19.71 -18.94
CA GLU A 229 -3.48 18.86 -18.77
C GLU A 229 -2.34 19.26 -19.71
N LEU A 230 -1.11 18.86 -19.38
CA LEU A 230 0.08 19.24 -20.13
C LEU A 230 0.05 18.80 -21.61
N MET A 231 -0.61 17.67 -21.91
CA MET A 231 -0.71 17.14 -23.27
C MET A 231 -1.91 17.69 -24.06
N GLY A 232 -2.76 18.49 -23.41
CA GLY A 232 -3.96 19.08 -24.02
C GLY A 232 -5.13 19.13 -23.06
N GLU A 233 -6.13 19.92 -23.44
CA GLU A 233 -7.40 19.98 -22.73
C GLU A 233 -8.24 18.73 -23.01
N ARG A 234 -8.82 18.13 -21.96
CA ARG A 234 -9.81 17.06 -22.09
C ARG A 234 -11.00 17.28 -21.17
N THR A 235 -12.14 16.73 -21.55
CA THR A 235 -13.37 16.76 -20.74
C THR A 235 -13.63 15.37 -20.18
N ASP A 236 -13.67 15.26 -18.85
CA ASP A 236 -14.00 14.03 -18.14
C ASP A 236 -15.50 14.01 -17.79
N THR A 237 -16.17 12.92 -18.16
CA THR A 237 -17.60 12.72 -17.93
C THR A 237 -17.88 11.76 -16.78
N PHE A 238 -16.86 11.07 -16.25
CA PHE A 238 -16.99 10.14 -15.14
C PHE A 238 -16.15 10.61 -13.95
N LEU A 239 -16.83 11.17 -12.94
CA LEU A 239 -16.17 11.71 -11.77
C LEU A 239 -16.23 10.71 -10.62
N PHE A 240 -15.06 10.38 -10.08
CA PHE A 240 -14.92 9.55 -8.88
C PHE A 240 -14.20 10.33 -7.79
N HIS A 241 -14.84 10.50 -6.64
CA HIS A 241 -14.26 11.18 -5.49
C HIS A 241 -14.25 10.26 -4.28
N TYR A 242 -13.07 10.06 -3.72
CA TYR A 242 -12.87 9.28 -2.51
C TYR A 242 -12.51 10.20 -1.34
N ASN A 243 -13.22 10.05 -0.22
CA ASN A 243 -12.97 10.81 1.00
C ASN A 243 -12.72 9.84 2.16
N PHE A 244 -11.67 10.10 2.95
CA PHE A 244 -11.25 9.26 4.07
C PHE A 244 -11.22 10.07 5.38
N PRO A 245 -12.38 10.27 6.02
CA PRO A 245 -12.46 11.08 7.23
C PRO A 245 -11.81 10.39 8.42
N PRO A 246 -11.25 11.14 9.39
CA PRO A 246 -10.47 10.57 10.50
C PRO A 246 -11.32 9.69 11.44
N TYR A 247 -12.63 9.96 11.54
CA TYR A 247 -13.52 9.12 12.33
C TYR A 247 -13.64 7.68 11.78
N SER A 248 -13.32 7.44 10.51
CA SER A 248 -13.35 6.09 9.92
C SER A 248 -12.36 5.12 10.57
N VAL A 249 -11.31 5.67 11.20
CA VAL A 249 -10.32 4.91 11.98
C VAL A 249 -10.42 5.19 13.48
N GLY A 250 -11.43 5.95 13.92
CA GLY A 250 -11.61 6.30 15.34
C GLY A 250 -10.66 7.37 15.85
N GLU A 251 -10.06 8.17 14.96
CA GLU A 251 -9.08 9.19 15.32
C GLU A 251 -9.65 10.61 15.13
N THR A 252 -8.98 11.60 15.72
CA THR A 252 -9.20 13.01 15.43
C THR A 252 -8.21 13.49 14.37
N GLY A 253 -8.66 14.33 13.44
CA GLY A 253 -7.79 14.92 12.43
C GLY A 253 -8.49 16.08 11.72
N MET A 254 -7.72 16.88 10.99
CA MET A 254 -8.29 17.97 10.20
C MET A 254 -9.08 17.42 9.02
N VAL A 255 -10.31 17.92 8.85
CA VAL A 255 -11.10 17.75 7.63
C VAL A 255 -10.88 18.98 6.77
N GLY A 256 -10.10 18.82 5.71
CA GLY A 256 -9.66 19.90 4.83
C GLY A 256 -9.75 19.52 3.36
N SER A 257 -8.72 19.85 2.59
CA SER A 257 -8.59 19.39 1.20
C SER A 257 -8.19 17.92 1.12
N PRO A 258 -8.56 17.22 0.01
CA PRO A 258 -8.16 15.84 -0.21
C PRO A 258 -6.64 15.64 -0.16
N LYS A 259 -6.20 14.62 0.57
CA LYS A 259 -4.81 14.19 0.67
C LYS A 259 -4.40 13.41 -0.57
N ARG A 260 -3.09 13.29 -0.82
CA ARG A 260 -2.53 12.47 -1.92
C ARG A 260 -3.07 11.03 -1.94
N ARG A 261 -3.24 10.42 -0.76
CA ARG A 261 -3.78 9.06 -0.65
C ARG A 261 -5.28 8.98 -0.97
N GLU A 262 -6.03 10.05 -0.75
CA GLU A 262 -7.44 10.11 -1.12
C GLU A 262 -7.62 10.29 -2.62
N ILE A 263 -6.68 10.94 -3.30
CA ILE A 263 -6.68 11.09 -4.77
C ILE A 263 -6.22 9.81 -5.46
N GLY A 264 -5.25 9.09 -4.88
CA GLY A 264 -4.71 7.86 -5.46
C GLY A 264 -5.50 6.58 -5.13
N HIS A 265 -6.47 6.65 -4.21
CA HIS A 265 -7.40 5.55 -3.92
C HIS A 265 -8.69 5.73 -4.73
#